data_AF-A0A7J7W2Q1-F1
#
_entry.id   AF-A0A7J7W2Q1-F1
#
_cell.length_a   1.000
_cell.length_b   1.000
_cell.length_c   1.000
_cell.angle_alpha   90.00
_cell.angle_beta   90.00
_cell.angle_gamma   90.00
#
_symmetry.space_group_name_H-M   'P 1'
#
loop_
_entity.id
_entity.type
_entity.pdbx_description
1 polymer ?
#
loop_
_entity_poly.entity_id
_entity_poly.type
_entity_poly.pdbx_seq_one_letter_code
_entity_poly.pdbx_strand_id
1 'polypeptide(L)'
;MNISVNSVRNRPYVFLSARVHPGETNASWVMKGTLEYLMSNSPTAQSLRECYIFKIVPMLNPDGVINGNHRCSLSGEDLNRQWQSPNPDLHPTIYHAKGLLQYLAAVKRLPLVYCDYHGHSRKKNVFMYGCSIKETVWHTNNNASSCDVVEDVGYRTLPKILSHIAPAFCMSSCSFVVEKSKESTARVVVWREIGVQRSYTMESTLCGCDQGKYKGLQIGTRELEEMGAKFCLGLLRLKRLTSPLEYSLPSSLLDFENDLIESSCKVTSPTTYVLDEDEPRFLEEVDYSAESNDELDIELAENADYETSTQEEVLSDSDSSRTFLP
;
A
#
# COMPACT_ATOMS: atom_id res chain seq x y z
N MET A 1 -19.97 -24.53 -18.56
CA MET A 1 -19.09 -24.17 -19.70
C MET A 1 -17.73 -24.80 -19.50
N ASN A 2 -17.24 -25.58 -20.46
CA ASN A 2 -15.87 -26.14 -20.42
C ASN A 2 -14.86 -25.05 -20.79
N ILE A 3 -14.32 -24.37 -19.78
CA ILE A 3 -13.15 -23.50 -19.96
C ILE A 3 -11.97 -24.42 -20.31
N SER A 4 -11.44 -24.33 -21.53
CA SER A 4 -10.26 -25.12 -21.90
C SER A 4 -9.07 -24.71 -21.02
N VAL A 5 -8.23 -25.66 -20.59
CA VAL A 5 -7.05 -25.40 -19.76
C VAL A 5 -6.11 -24.34 -20.42
N ASN A 6 -6.11 -24.27 -21.75
CA ASN A 6 -5.37 -23.27 -22.52
C ASN A 6 -5.95 -21.84 -22.37
N SER A 7 -7.27 -21.69 -22.14
CA SER A 7 -7.90 -20.39 -21.87
C SER A 7 -7.41 -19.79 -20.55
N VAL A 8 -7.27 -20.60 -19.49
CA VAL A 8 -6.76 -20.14 -18.20
C VAL A 8 -5.29 -19.74 -18.31
N ARG A 9 -4.49 -20.54 -19.01
CA ARG A 9 -3.07 -20.27 -19.23
C ARG A 9 -2.79 -18.98 -20.00
N ASN A 10 -3.73 -18.30 -20.63
CA ASN A 10 -3.43 -17.02 -21.31
C ASN A 10 -3.87 -15.78 -20.53
N ARG A 11 -4.49 -15.96 -19.35
CA ARG A 11 -4.96 -14.85 -18.53
C ARG A 11 -3.80 -14.12 -17.85
N PRO A 12 -3.77 -12.77 -17.89
CA PRO A 12 -2.81 -11.98 -17.11
C PRO A 12 -3.01 -12.19 -15.61
N TYR A 13 -1.92 -12.07 -14.85
CA TYR A 13 -1.99 -12.12 -13.39
C TYR A 13 -2.32 -10.75 -12.80
N VAL A 14 -3.01 -10.76 -11.66
CA VAL A 14 -3.11 -9.64 -10.73
C VAL A 14 -2.57 -10.14 -9.40
N PHE A 15 -1.57 -9.45 -8.85
CA PHE A 15 -0.96 -9.81 -7.58
C PHE A 15 -1.36 -8.77 -6.52
N LEU A 16 -1.98 -9.24 -5.43
CA LEU A 16 -2.43 -8.38 -4.34
C LEU A 16 -1.77 -8.84 -3.05
N SER A 17 -1.26 -7.89 -2.27
CA SER A 17 -0.84 -8.14 -0.90
C SER A 17 -1.51 -7.13 0.02
N ALA A 18 -1.57 -7.45 1.31
CA ALA A 18 -2.04 -6.53 2.32
C ALA A 18 -1.34 -6.77 3.64
N ARG A 19 -1.47 -5.76 4.52
CA ARG A 19 -1.20 -5.89 5.95
C ARG A 19 0.21 -6.36 6.29
N VAL A 20 1.17 -5.68 5.67
CA VAL A 20 2.59 -5.79 6.01
C VAL A 20 2.90 -5.08 7.33
N HIS A 21 2.24 -3.95 7.59
CA HIS A 21 2.25 -3.31 8.90
C HIS A 21 1.04 -3.82 9.71
N PRO A 22 1.26 -4.41 10.90
CA PRO A 22 0.20 -5.08 11.64
C PRO A 22 -0.94 -4.17 12.13
N GLY A 23 -0.66 -2.91 12.44
CA GLY A 23 -1.61 -1.95 12.98
C GLY A 23 -2.57 -1.36 11.95
N GLU A 24 -2.37 -1.61 10.65
CA GLU A 24 -3.13 -1.00 9.57
C GLU A 24 -4.48 -1.70 9.31
N THR A 25 -5.28 -1.76 10.38
CA THR A 25 -6.74 -2.01 10.50
C THR A 25 -7.49 -2.24 9.19
N ASN A 26 -7.65 -1.10 8.57
CA ASN A 26 -8.38 -0.81 7.37
C ASN A 26 -7.93 -1.59 6.13
N ALA A 27 -6.64 -1.87 5.96
CA ALA A 27 -6.14 -2.63 4.81
C ALA A 27 -6.78 -4.03 4.72
N SER A 28 -7.02 -4.68 5.86
CA SER A 28 -7.68 -5.99 5.91
C SER A 28 -9.16 -5.92 5.51
N TRP A 29 -9.86 -4.82 5.85
CA TRP A 29 -11.25 -4.61 5.45
C TRP A 29 -11.38 -4.35 3.94
N VAL A 30 -10.45 -3.58 3.36
CA VAL A 30 -10.36 -3.44 1.90
C VAL A 30 -10.07 -4.79 1.24
N MET A 31 -9.12 -5.57 1.78
CA MET A 31 -8.82 -6.91 1.27
C MET A 31 -10.02 -7.87 1.39
N LYS A 32 -10.77 -7.82 2.49
CA LYS A 32 -12.01 -8.58 2.68
C LYS A 32 -13.03 -8.26 1.60
N GLY A 33 -13.32 -6.98 1.37
CA GLY A 33 -14.24 -6.55 0.30
C GLY A 33 -13.78 -6.97 -1.09
N THR A 34 -12.47 -6.93 -1.36
CA THR A 34 -11.88 -7.48 -2.59
C THR A 34 -12.17 -8.98 -2.72
N LEU A 35 -11.88 -9.78 -1.68
CA LEU A 35 -12.08 -11.23 -1.69
C LEU A 35 -13.55 -11.62 -1.80
N GLU A 36 -14.43 -11.01 -1.01
CA GLU A 36 -15.87 -11.29 -1.03
C GLU A 36 -16.48 -10.96 -2.39
N TYR A 37 -16.10 -9.83 -2.99
CA TYR A 37 -16.54 -9.50 -4.34
C TYR A 37 -16.02 -10.53 -5.35
N LEU A 38 -14.73 -10.88 -5.31
CA LEU A 38 -14.13 -11.88 -6.21
C LEU A 38 -14.73 -13.27 -6.05
N MET A 39 -15.27 -13.62 -4.89
CA MET A 39 -15.90 -14.91 -4.64
C MET A 39 -17.43 -14.89 -4.84
N SER A 40 -18.01 -13.72 -5.08
CA SER A 40 -19.45 -13.58 -5.30
C SER A 40 -19.92 -14.23 -6.61
N ASN A 41 -21.23 -14.44 -6.67
CA ASN A 41 -21.94 -14.92 -7.86
C ASN A 41 -22.25 -13.79 -8.87
N SER A 42 -21.83 -12.55 -8.61
CA SER A 42 -22.08 -11.43 -9.52
C SER A 42 -21.52 -11.72 -10.92
N PRO A 43 -22.27 -11.46 -12.00
CA PRO A 43 -21.77 -11.65 -13.37
C PRO A 43 -20.47 -10.89 -13.65
N THR A 44 -20.29 -9.73 -13.04
CA THR A 44 -19.06 -8.93 -13.16
C THR A 44 -17.88 -9.56 -12.43
N ALA A 45 -18.11 -10.20 -11.27
CA ALA A 45 -17.09 -10.99 -10.57
C ALA A 45 -16.70 -12.26 -11.34
N GLN A 46 -17.68 -12.94 -11.95
CA GLN A 46 -17.41 -14.08 -12.85
C GLN A 46 -16.53 -13.65 -14.03
N SER A 47 -16.90 -12.54 -14.69
CA SER A 47 -16.14 -11.96 -15.80
C SER A 47 -14.69 -11.62 -15.40
N LEU A 48 -14.47 -11.09 -14.19
CA LEU A 48 -13.11 -10.85 -13.68
C LEU A 48 -12.29 -12.14 -13.54
N ARG A 49 -12.88 -13.19 -12.97
CA ARG A 49 -12.21 -14.51 -12.84
C ARG A 49 -11.94 -15.15 -14.20
N GLU A 50 -12.70 -14.79 -15.23
CA GLU A 50 -12.46 -15.17 -16.62
C GLU A 50 -11.37 -14.32 -17.30
N CYS A 51 -11.21 -13.06 -16.88
CA CYS A 51 -10.21 -12.14 -17.43
C CYS A 51 -8.82 -12.32 -16.82
N TYR A 52 -8.74 -12.60 -15.52
CA TYR A 52 -7.50 -12.56 -14.74
C TYR A 52 -7.28 -13.82 -13.91
N ILE A 53 -6.01 -14.08 -13.57
CA ILE A 53 -5.67 -14.98 -12.46
C ILE A 53 -5.19 -14.13 -11.28
N PHE A 54 -5.83 -14.28 -10.13
CA PHE A 54 -5.45 -13.56 -8.92
C PHE A 54 -4.44 -14.36 -8.08
N LYS A 55 -3.39 -13.68 -7.62
CA LYS A 55 -2.45 -14.15 -6.58
C LYS A 55 -2.59 -13.20 -5.41
N ILE A 56 -3.11 -13.69 -4.29
CA ILE A 56 -3.49 -12.83 -3.16
C ILE A 56 -2.78 -13.33 -1.91
N VAL A 57 -2.03 -12.44 -1.25
CA VAL A 57 -1.49 -12.64 0.09
C VAL A 57 -2.26 -11.69 1.03
N PRO A 58 -3.33 -12.17 1.69
CA PRO A 58 -4.24 -11.27 2.42
C PRO A 58 -3.61 -10.63 3.67
N MET A 59 -2.49 -11.19 4.15
CA MET A 59 -1.76 -10.68 5.30
C MET A 59 -0.29 -11.09 5.20
N LEU A 60 0.60 -10.10 5.10
CA LEU A 60 2.04 -10.32 5.02
C LEU A 60 2.69 -10.48 6.40
N ASN A 61 2.07 -9.97 7.47
CA ASN A 61 2.63 -10.00 8.82
C ASN A 61 1.65 -10.56 9.85
N PRO A 62 1.30 -11.86 9.76
CA PRO A 62 0.37 -12.48 10.71
C PRO A 62 0.88 -12.47 12.15
N ASP A 63 2.18 -12.71 12.34
CA ASP A 63 2.78 -12.79 13.68
C ASP A 63 2.73 -11.44 14.40
N GLY A 64 3.08 -10.36 13.69
CA GLY A 64 2.96 -9.01 14.24
C GLY A 64 1.51 -8.62 14.56
N VAL A 65 0.53 -9.13 13.78
CA VAL A 65 -0.90 -8.90 14.07
C VAL A 65 -1.33 -9.63 15.34
N ILE A 66 -0.96 -10.91 15.48
CA ILE A 66 -1.26 -11.71 16.68
C ILE A 66 -0.65 -11.06 17.92
N ASN A 67 0.57 -10.50 17.80
CA ASN A 67 1.27 -9.85 18.91
C ASN A 67 0.77 -8.42 19.22
N GLY A 68 -0.17 -7.87 18.43
CA GLY A 68 -0.64 -6.51 18.63
C GLY A 68 0.40 -5.43 18.30
N ASN A 69 1.38 -5.72 17.44
CA ASN A 69 2.32 -4.72 16.97
C ASN A 69 1.58 -3.66 16.13
N HIS A 70 2.18 -2.47 16.00
CA HIS A 70 1.68 -1.47 15.05
C HIS A 70 2.37 -1.55 13.68
N ARG A 71 3.70 -1.70 13.64
CA ARG A 71 4.46 -1.53 12.39
C ARG A 71 5.38 -2.70 12.02
N CYS A 72 6.12 -3.23 12.98
CA CYS A 72 7.18 -4.21 12.70
C CYS A 72 6.71 -5.67 12.85
N SER A 73 7.46 -6.60 12.26
CA SER A 73 7.39 -8.04 12.54
C SER A 73 7.97 -8.39 13.92
N LEU A 74 8.01 -9.68 14.25
CA LEU A 74 8.70 -10.17 15.44
C LEU A 74 10.23 -10.04 15.39
N SER A 75 10.83 -9.78 14.21
CA SER A 75 12.26 -9.43 14.13
C SER A 75 12.53 -7.97 14.52
N GLY A 76 11.49 -7.18 14.81
CA GLY A 76 11.61 -5.76 15.12
C GLY A 76 11.76 -4.86 13.88
N GLU A 77 11.68 -5.42 12.67
CA GLU A 77 11.92 -4.69 11.43
C GLU A 77 10.62 -4.33 10.69
N ASP A 78 10.62 -3.17 10.01
CA ASP A 78 9.58 -2.80 9.05
C ASP A 78 9.74 -3.67 7.79
N LEU A 79 8.87 -4.68 7.65
CA LEU A 79 8.90 -5.61 6.52
C LEU A 79 8.75 -4.92 5.16
N ASN A 80 8.10 -3.75 5.09
CA ASN A 80 8.02 -2.95 3.86
C ASN A 80 9.29 -2.13 3.60
N ARG A 81 10.38 -2.34 4.33
CA ARG A 81 11.74 -1.91 3.96
C ARG A 81 12.66 -3.06 3.55
N GLN A 82 12.15 -4.28 3.62
CA GLN A 82 12.96 -5.49 3.44
C GLN A 82 12.79 -6.11 2.04
N TRP A 83 12.07 -5.47 1.12
CA TRP A 83 11.81 -6.05 -0.20
C TRP A 83 13.04 -6.08 -1.11
N GLN A 84 14.00 -5.18 -0.93
CA GLN A 84 15.20 -5.17 -1.78
C GLN A 84 16.05 -6.43 -1.56
N SER A 85 16.32 -6.78 -0.30
CA SER A 85 17.12 -7.96 0.07
C SER A 85 16.52 -8.67 1.30
N PRO A 86 15.37 -9.36 1.17
CA PRO A 86 14.74 -10.03 2.30
C PRO A 86 15.59 -11.22 2.75
N ASN A 87 15.78 -11.37 4.06
CA ASN A 87 16.41 -12.53 4.66
C ASN A 87 15.34 -13.64 4.80
N PRO A 88 15.61 -14.89 4.37
CA PRO A 88 14.61 -15.97 4.41
C PRO A 88 14.20 -16.38 5.83
N ASP A 89 15.07 -16.19 6.84
CA ASP A 89 14.78 -16.55 8.23
C ASP A 89 14.07 -15.41 8.99
N LEU A 90 14.49 -14.16 8.77
CA LEU A 90 13.90 -12.99 9.45
C LEU A 90 12.65 -12.44 8.73
N HIS A 91 12.62 -12.52 7.40
CA HIS A 91 11.58 -11.94 6.54
C HIS A 91 10.92 -12.99 5.62
N PRO A 92 10.52 -14.19 6.13
CA PRO A 92 10.08 -15.29 5.28
C PRO A 92 8.89 -14.93 4.39
N THR A 93 7.94 -14.14 4.91
CA THR A 93 6.75 -13.74 4.14
C THR A 93 7.11 -12.83 2.97
N ILE A 94 8.05 -11.90 3.16
CA ILE A 94 8.55 -11.01 2.10
C ILE A 94 9.42 -11.78 1.11
N TYR A 95 10.32 -12.64 1.61
CA TYR A 95 11.19 -13.49 0.81
C TYR A 95 10.38 -14.35 -0.17
N HIS A 96 9.37 -15.06 0.32
CA HIS A 96 8.56 -15.94 -0.52
C HIS A 96 7.57 -15.18 -1.42
N ALA A 97 7.02 -14.04 -0.98
CA ALA A 97 6.19 -13.19 -1.83
C ALA A 97 6.99 -12.63 -3.02
N LYS A 98 8.20 -12.09 -2.75
CA LYS A 98 9.13 -11.64 -3.80
C LYS A 98 9.56 -12.80 -4.69
N GLY A 99 9.85 -13.97 -4.12
CA GLY A 99 10.23 -15.18 -4.87
C GLY A 99 9.13 -15.62 -5.85
N LEU A 100 7.86 -15.55 -5.46
CA LEU A 100 6.74 -15.85 -6.38
C LEU A 100 6.68 -14.84 -7.54
N LEU A 101 6.89 -13.56 -7.28
CA LEU A 101 6.95 -12.52 -8.32
C LEU A 101 8.14 -12.72 -9.26
N GLN A 102 9.32 -13.05 -8.73
CA GLN A 102 10.50 -13.40 -9.51
C GLN A 102 10.27 -14.64 -10.38
N TYR A 103 9.61 -15.67 -9.83
CA TYR A 103 9.23 -16.86 -10.60
C TYR A 103 8.30 -16.50 -11.76
N LEU A 104 7.24 -15.69 -11.50
CA LEU A 104 6.31 -15.23 -12.52
C LEU A 104 7.02 -14.43 -13.63
N ALA A 105 7.99 -13.59 -13.27
CA ALA A 105 8.84 -12.88 -14.22
C ALA A 105 9.68 -13.86 -15.06
N ALA A 106 10.34 -14.83 -14.43
CA ALA A 106 11.20 -15.81 -15.09
C ALA A 106 10.44 -16.67 -16.11
N VAL A 107 9.19 -17.05 -15.80
CA VAL A 107 8.33 -17.80 -16.74
C VAL A 107 7.61 -16.90 -17.76
N LYS A 108 7.99 -15.62 -17.85
CA LYS A 108 7.43 -14.61 -18.77
C LYS A 108 5.93 -14.38 -18.57
N ARG A 109 5.48 -14.42 -17.32
CA ARG A 109 4.09 -14.19 -16.91
C ARG A 109 3.98 -13.11 -15.85
N LEU A 110 4.58 -11.95 -16.12
CA LEU A 110 4.50 -10.80 -15.23
C LEU A 110 3.05 -10.44 -14.89
N PRO A 111 2.74 -10.11 -13.63
CA PRO A 111 1.46 -9.51 -13.30
C PRO A 111 1.22 -8.24 -14.09
N LEU A 112 -0.02 -8.05 -14.55
CA LEU A 112 -0.47 -6.80 -15.14
C LEU A 112 -0.53 -5.70 -14.09
N VAL A 113 -0.94 -6.06 -12.87
CA VAL A 113 -1.08 -5.17 -11.70
C VAL A 113 -0.48 -5.85 -10.48
N TYR A 114 0.30 -5.09 -9.73
CA TYR A 114 0.64 -5.36 -8.33
C TYR A 114 0.03 -4.26 -7.46
N CYS A 115 -0.64 -4.61 -6.37
CA CYS A 115 -1.15 -3.63 -5.42
C CYS A 115 -0.97 -4.14 -3.99
N ASP A 116 -0.28 -3.35 -3.17
CA ASP A 116 -0.09 -3.60 -1.75
C ASP A 116 -1.03 -2.71 -0.93
N TYR A 117 -1.95 -3.30 -0.16
CA TYR A 117 -2.94 -2.55 0.61
C TYR A 117 -2.38 -2.18 2.00
N HIS A 118 -2.42 -0.89 2.29
CA HIS A 118 -1.91 -0.23 3.50
C HIS A 118 -2.98 0.65 4.14
N GLY A 119 -2.68 1.10 5.35
CA GLY A 119 -3.43 2.10 6.09
C GLY A 119 -2.60 3.36 6.34
N HIS A 120 -3.23 4.52 6.17
CA HIS A 120 -2.64 5.81 6.47
C HIS A 120 -3.31 6.42 7.71
N SER A 121 -2.50 6.70 8.74
CA SER A 121 -2.98 7.21 10.03
C SER A 121 -3.46 8.67 9.98
N ARG A 122 -2.84 9.50 9.14
CA ARG A 122 -3.11 10.95 9.06
C ARG A 122 -3.98 11.39 7.88
N LYS A 123 -3.71 10.87 6.67
CA LYS A 123 -4.39 11.31 5.45
C LYS A 123 -5.80 10.74 5.38
N LYS A 124 -6.72 11.58 4.89
CA LYS A 124 -8.11 11.21 4.62
C LYS A 124 -8.25 10.55 3.25
N ASN A 125 -9.39 9.88 3.05
CA ASN A 125 -9.74 9.14 1.82
C ASN A 125 -8.85 7.91 1.55
N VAL A 126 -9.12 7.24 0.43
CA VAL A 126 -8.27 6.18 -0.12
C VAL A 126 -7.54 6.71 -1.34
N PHE A 127 -6.26 6.41 -1.51
CA PHE A 127 -5.48 6.85 -2.66
C PHE A 127 -4.37 5.84 -2.98
N MET A 128 -3.65 6.07 -4.06
CA MET A 128 -2.56 5.19 -4.48
C MET A 128 -1.25 5.94 -4.64
N TYR A 129 -0.18 5.31 -4.17
CA TYR A 129 1.15 5.61 -4.61
C TYR A 129 1.56 4.66 -5.72
N GLY A 130 2.16 5.15 -6.80
CA GLY A 130 2.69 4.35 -7.91
C GLY A 130 4.11 4.76 -8.29
N CYS A 131 4.66 4.31 -9.41
CA CYS A 131 6.04 4.66 -9.78
C CYS A 131 6.09 5.28 -11.17
N SER A 132 6.78 6.41 -11.30
CA SER A 132 7.13 7.04 -12.56
C SER A 132 8.54 7.60 -12.53
N ILE A 133 9.36 7.23 -13.51
CA ILE A 133 10.69 7.80 -13.72
C ILE A 133 10.55 9.29 -14.02
N LYS A 134 9.62 9.66 -14.92
CA LYS A 134 9.44 11.05 -15.31
C LYS A 134 9.12 11.89 -14.09
N GLU A 135 8.06 11.55 -13.36
CA GLU A 135 7.63 12.35 -12.20
C GLU A 135 8.71 12.44 -11.14
N THR A 136 9.48 11.37 -10.93
CA THR A 136 10.62 11.38 -10.00
C THR A 136 11.72 12.34 -10.47
N VAL A 137 12.12 12.28 -11.73
CA VAL A 137 13.16 13.16 -12.30
C VAL A 137 12.73 14.63 -12.27
N TRP A 138 11.49 14.92 -12.66
CA TRP A 138 10.91 16.28 -12.61
C TRP A 138 10.90 16.84 -11.19
N HIS A 139 10.62 16.01 -10.18
CA HIS A 139 10.56 16.45 -8.79
C HIS A 139 11.96 16.67 -8.18
N THR A 140 12.98 15.92 -8.62
CA THR A 140 14.35 16.05 -8.10
C THR A 140 15.20 17.09 -8.82
N ASN A 141 14.92 17.35 -10.11
CA ASN A 141 15.74 18.24 -10.94
C ASN A 141 14.89 19.35 -11.57
N ASN A 142 14.86 20.53 -10.96
CA ASN A 142 14.13 21.73 -11.42
C ASN A 142 14.49 22.21 -12.86
N ASN A 143 15.55 21.67 -13.48
CA ASN A 143 16.04 22.07 -14.81
C ASN A 143 16.24 20.90 -15.80
N ALA A 144 15.72 19.70 -15.51
CA ALA A 144 15.84 18.59 -16.45
C ALA A 144 14.88 18.81 -17.63
N SER A 145 15.44 19.32 -18.73
CA SER A 145 14.83 19.27 -20.07
C SER A 145 14.24 17.88 -20.26
N SER A 146 12.97 17.81 -20.69
CA SER A 146 12.19 16.58 -20.84
C SER A 146 13.07 15.39 -21.23
N CYS A 147 13.39 14.54 -20.26
CA CYS A 147 14.17 13.35 -20.55
C CYS A 147 13.42 12.54 -21.62
N ASP A 148 14.13 12.14 -22.69
CA ASP A 148 13.60 11.28 -23.78
C ASP A 148 13.21 9.86 -23.30
N VAL A 149 12.98 9.69 -22.00
CA VAL A 149 12.48 8.46 -21.40
C VAL A 149 11.07 8.24 -21.95
N VAL A 150 10.91 7.23 -22.79
CA VAL A 150 9.60 6.74 -23.18
C VAL A 150 9.07 5.91 -22.00
N GLU A 151 8.08 6.44 -21.31
CA GLU A 151 7.42 5.77 -20.18
C GLU A 151 5.96 5.50 -20.52
N ASP A 152 5.49 4.28 -20.27
CA ASP A 152 4.08 3.93 -20.39
C ASP A 152 3.28 4.66 -19.31
N VAL A 153 2.45 5.62 -19.71
CA VAL A 153 1.56 6.38 -18.82
C VAL A 153 0.42 5.54 -18.22
N GLY A 154 0.34 4.26 -18.58
CA GLY A 154 -0.65 3.29 -18.12
C GLY A 154 -0.69 3.08 -16.61
N TYR A 155 0.35 3.51 -15.87
CA TYR A 155 0.36 3.52 -14.41
C TYR A 155 -0.71 4.46 -13.80
N ARG A 156 -1.21 5.46 -14.54
CA ARG A 156 -2.30 6.34 -14.05
C ARG A 156 -3.69 5.81 -14.34
N THR A 157 -3.84 4.82 -15.21
CA THR A 157 -5.15 4.39 -15.72
C THR A 157 -6.02 3.82 -14.62
N LEU A 158 -5.51 2.92 -13.77
CA LEU A 158 -6.30 2.33 -12.69
C LEU A 158 -6.70 3.37 -11.61
N PRO A 159 -5.80 4.21 -11.08
CA PRO A 159 -6.18 5.32 -10.20
C PRO A 159 -7.25 6.24 -10.80
N LYS A 160 -7.14 6.60 -12.09
CA LYS A 160 -8.15 7.41 -12.79
C LYS A 160 -9.51 6.70 -12.82
N ILE A 161 -9.55 5.42 -13.20
CA ILE A 161 -10.79 4.64 -13.17
C ILE A 161 -11.42 4.66 -11.78
N LEU A 162 -10.62 4.43 -10.73
CA LEU A 162 -11.11 4.40 -9.35
C LEU A 162 -11.68 5.74 -8.92
N SER A 163 -11.06 6.85 -9.33
CA SER A 163 -11.57 8.19 -9.04
C SER A 163 -12.98 8.46 -9.58
N HIS A 164 -13.41 7.72 -10.60
CA HIS A 164 -14.76 7.84 -11.16
C HIS A 164 -15.78 6.89 -10.52
N ILE A 165 -15.34 5.77 -9.93
CA ILE A 165 -16.26 4.71 -9.50
C ILE A 165 -16.26 4.42 -8.00
N ALA A 166 -15.19 4.81 -7.31
CA ALA A 166 -14.96 4.51 -5.91
C ALA A 166 -15.15 5.79 -5.09
N PRO A 167 -16.24 5.90 -4.30
CA PRO A 167 -16.58 7.14 -3.61
C PRO A 167 -15.56 7.59 -2.56
N ALA A 168 -14.85 6.64 -1.95
CA ALA A 168 -13.77 6.93 -1.00
C ALA A 168 -12.43 7.27 -1.68
N PHE A 169 -12.30 7.10 -3.00
CA PHE A 169 -11.02 7.25 -3.69
C PHE A 169 -10.72 8.70 -4.04
N CYS A 170 -9.47 9.14 -3.83
CA CYS A 170 -9.00 10.50 -4.08
C CYS A 170 -7.83 10.53 -5.04
N MET A 171 -8.08 10.96 -6.28
CA MET A 171 -7.05 11.05 -7.31
C MET A 171 -5.98 12.11 -7.00
N SER A 172 -6.38 13.26 -6.44
CA SER A 172 -5.45 14.34 -6.11
C SER A 172 -4.46 13.97 -4.99
N SER A 173 -4.81 13.01 -4.15
CA SER A 173 -3.91 12.46 -3.12
C SER A 173 -2.92 11.41 -3.65
N CYS A 174 -3.09 10.96 -4.90
CA CYS A 174 -2.18 9.98 -5.49
C CYS A 174 -0.84 10.63 -5.86
N SER A 175 0.27 9.90 -5.66
CA SER A 175 1.61 10.32 -6.09
C SER A 175 2.34 9.18 -6.79
N PHE A 176 3.08 9.50 -7.85
CA PHE A 176 3.87 8.50 -8.59
C PHE A 176 5.37 8.78 -8.50
N VAL A 177 5.76 9.73 -7.65
CA VAL A 177 7.15 10.03 -7.32
C VAL A 177 7.73 8.91 -6.46
N VAL A 178 8.97 8.53 -6.75
CA VAL A 178 9.74 7.56 -5.96
C VAL A 178 10.81 8.29 -5.16
N GLU A 179 10.57 8.42 -3.86
CA GLU A 179 11.54 8.97 -2.91
C GLU A 179 12.63 7.95 -2.56
N LYS A 180 13.85 8.44 -2.28
CA LYS A 180 15.00 7.60 -1.91
C LYS A 180 14.72 6.72 -0.68
N SER A 181 13.98 7.24 0.30
CA SER A 181 13.60 6.50 1.52
C SER A 181 12.62 5.34 1.26
N LYS A 182 12.04 5.26 0.06
CA LYS A 182 11.03 4.27 -0.32
C LYS A 182 11.56 3.23 -1.32
N GLU A 183 12.84 3.28 -1.69
CA GLU A 183 13.41 2.38 -2.70
C GLU A 183 13.27 0.90 -2.36
N SER A 184 13.33 0.57 -1.07
CA SER A 184 13.21 -0.81 -0.58
C SER A 184 11.78 -1.25 -0.27
N THR A 185 10.77 -0.44 -0.64
CA THR A 185 9.35 -0.79 -0.47
C THR A 185 8.86 -1.74 -1.55
N ALA A 186 7.81 -2.50 -1.24
CA ALA A 186 7.22 -3.48 -2.15
C ALA A 186 6.90 -2.90 -3.52
N ARG A 187 6.14 -1.79 -3.54
CA ARG A 187 5.76 -1.07 -4.76
C ARG A 187 6.96 -0.77 -5.64
N VAL A 188 8.04 -0.25 -5.07
CA VAL A 188 9.21 0.21 -5.84
C VAL A 188 10.05 -0.97 -6.31
N VAL A 189 10.29 -1.98 -5.47
CA VAL A 189 11.02 -3.20 -5.85
C VAL A 189 10.28 -3.97 -6.93
N VAL A 190 8.96 -4.14 -6.79
CA VAL A 190 8.13 -4.85 -7.77
C VAL A 190 8.05 -4.09 -9.11
N TRP A 191 8.09 -2.77 -9.07
CA TRP A 191 8.19 -1.97 -10.28
C TRP A 191 9.58 -2.06 -10.95
N ARG A 192 10.64 -1.82 -10.18
CA ARG A 192 12.01 -1.62 -10.69
C ARG A 192 12.74 -2.92 -10.98
N GLU A 193 12.66 -3.89 -10.07
CA GLU A 193 13.40 -5.17 -10.20
C GLU A 193 12.58 -6.24 -10.91
N ILE A 194 11.26 -6.29 -10.69
CA ILE A 194 10.39 -7.31 -11.30
C ILE A 194 9.80 -6.83 -12.63
N GLY A 195 9.63 -5.51 -12.83
CA GLY A 195 9.16 -4.92 -14.08
C GLY A 195 7.63 -4.78 -14.19
N VAL A 196 6.88 -4.88 -13.08
CA VAL A 196 5.42 -4.66 -13.10
C VAL A 196 5.13 -3.17 -13.19
N GLN A 197 4.68 -2.71 -14.36
CA GLN A 197 4.46 -1.29 -14.63
C GLN A 197 3.37 -0.65 -13.75
N ARG A 198 2.29 -1.41 -13.47
CA ARG A 198 1.20 -0.97 -12.59
C ARG A 198 1.39 -1.54 -11.19
N SER A 199 2.47 -1.10 -10.56
CA SER A 199 2.82 -1.44 -9.18
C SER A 199 2.38 -0.31 -8.25
N TYR A 200 1.55 -0.63 -7.27
CA TYR A 200 0.93 0.36 -6.39
C TYR A 200 1.04 -0.01 -4.91
N THR A 201 1.03 1.03 -4.08
CA THR A 201 0.59 0.97 -2.68
C THR A 201 -0.77 1.66 -2.62
N MET A 202 -1.81 0.96 -2.17
CA MET A 202 -3.10 1.60 -1.87
C MET A 202 -3.12 1.98 -0.38
N GLU A 203 -3.25 3.26 -0.11
CA GLU A 203 -3.36 3.80 1.24
C GLU A 203 -4.83 4.04 1.56
N SER A 204 -5.34 3.39 2.60
CA SER A 204 -6.69 3.61 3.11
C SER A 204 -6.67 4.45 4.39
N THR A 205 -7.64 5.35 4.57
CA THR A 205 -7.74 6.22 5.76
C THR A 205 -8.09 5.43 7.02
N LEU A 206 -7.50 5.78 8.17
CA LEU A 206 -7.96 5.37 9.51
C LEU A 206 -8.98 6.36 10.10
N CYS A 207 -9.10 7.57 9.54
CA CYS A 207 -9.95 8.62 10.09
C CYS A 207 -11.33 8.66 9.41
N GLY A 208 -11.34 8.98 8.11
CA GLY A 208 -12.53 9.44 7.39
C GLY A 208 -12.21 9.96 5.99
N CYS A 209 -13.26 10.31 5.24
CA CYS A 209 -13.15 11.00 3.96
C CYS A 209 -13.44 12.51 4.12
N ASP A 210 -12.76 13.35 3.35
CA ASP A 210 -13.03 14.81 3.27
C ASP A 210 -13.69 15.24 1.95
N GLN A 211 -13.96 14.27 1.08
CA GLN A 211 -14.67 14.47 -0.18
C GLN A 211 -15.64 13.32 -0.48
N GLY A 212 -16.43 13.49 -1.54
CA GLY A 212 -17.41 12.49 -1.98
C GLY A 212 -18.55 12.28 -0.99
N LYS A 213 -19.30 11.20 -1.19
CA LYS A 213 -20.51 10.87 -0.40
C LYS A 213 -20.22 10.57 1.09
N TYR A 214 -18.96 10.30 1.42
CA TYR A 214 -18.51 9.97 2.78
C TYR A 214 -17.88 11.15 3.52
N LYS A 215 -17.90 12.35 2.92
CA LYS A 215 -17.34 13.55 3.53
C LYS A 215 -17.96 13.82 4.89
N GLY A 216 -17.10 13.95 5.91
CA GLY A 216 -17.53 14.27 7.28
C GLY A 216 -18.17 13.13 8.05
N LEU A 217 -18.24 11.93 7.47
CA LEU A 217 -18.67 10.71 8.15
C LEU A 217 -17.46 9.97 8.72
N GLN A 218 -17.65 9.31 9.86
CA GLN A 218 -16.68 8.36 10.39
C GLN A 218 -16.53 7.20 9.41
N ILE A 219 -15.29 6.80 9.09
CA ILE A 219 -15.06 5.65 8.22
C ILE A 219 -15.46 4.37 8.96
N GLY A 220 -16.36 3.59 8.36
CA GLY A 220 -16.71 2.26 8.83
C GLY A 220 -16.03 1.17 8.02
N THR A 221 -16.21 -0.07 8.45
CA THR A 221 -15.73 -1.25 7.73
C THR A 221 -16.43 -1.40 6.38
N ARG A 222 -17.70 -1.00 6.29
CA ARG A 222 -18.51 -1.04 5.06
C ARG A 222 -17.87 -0.23 3.93
N GLU A 223 -17.39 0.98 4.21
CA GLU A 223 -16.79 1.85 3.20
C GLU A 223 -15.45 1.28 2.69
N LEU A 224 -14.70 0.64 3.57
CA LEU A 224 -13.44 -0.03 3.24
C LEU A 224 -13.70 -1.28 2.39
N GLU A 225 -14.70 -2.09 2.76
CA GLU A 225 -15.12 -3.24 1.95
C GLU A 225 -15.67 -2.79 0.58
N GLU A 226 -16.44 -1.69 0.52
CA GLU A 226 -16.90 -1.08 -0.73
C GLU A 226 -15.69 -0.73 -1.62
N MET A 227 -14.66 -0.09 -1.05
CA MET A 227 -13.42 0.22 -1.77
C MET A 227 -12.77 -1.04 -2.35
N GLY A 228 -12.71 -2.12 -1.59
CA GLY A 228 -12.21 -3.42 -2.03
C GLY A 228 -12.98 -3.99 -3.24
N ALA A 229 -14.31 -3.89 -3.24
CA ALA A 229 -15.16 -4.29 -4.35
C ALA A 229 -15.02 -3.35 -5.57
N LYS A 230 -14.92 -2.03 -5.34
CA LYS A 230 -14.71 -1.04 -6.40
C LYS A 230 -13.35 -1.19 -7.06
N PHE A 231 -12.32 -1.62 -6.33
CA PHE A 231 -11.02 -1.98 -6.91
C PHE A 231 -11.16 -3.09 -7.96
N CYS A 232 -11.90 -4.15 -7.65
CA CYS A 232 -12.19 -5.23 -8.58
C CYS A 232 -12.92 -4.73 -9.84
N LEU A 233 -13.95 -3.91 -9.67
CA LEU A 233 -14.63 -3.27 -10.82
C LEU A 233 -13.68 -2.40 -11.64
N GLY A 234 -12.73 -1.71 -11.00
CA GLY A 234 -11.69 -0.94 -11.66
C GLY A 234 -10.80 -1.81 -12.56
N LEU A 235 -10.42 -3.02 -12.11
CA LEU A 235 -9.66 -3.98 -12.91
C LEU A 235 -10.45 -4.49 -14.13
N LEU A 236 -11.77 -4.65 -14.00
CA LEU A 236 -12.62 -5.07 -15.12
C LEU A 236 -12.67 -3.98 -16.18
N ARG A 237 -12.82 -2.71 -15.77
CA ARG A 237 -12.75 -1.55 -16.69
C ARG A 237 -11.37 -1.39 -17.32
N LEU A 238 -10.30 -1.64 -16.56
CA LEU A 238 -8.94 -1.63 -17.08
C LEU A 238 -8.77 -2.66 -18.22
N LYS A 239 -9.40 -3.84 -18.11
CA LYS A 239 -9.36 -4.85 -19.17
C LYS A 239 -9.98 -4.35 -20.47
N ARG A 240 -11.15 -3.70 -20.40
CA ARG A 240 -11.87 -3.14 -21.55
C ARG A 240 -11.03 -2.08 -22.27
N LEU A 241 -10.44 -1.15 -21.50
CA LEU A 241 -9.61 -0.06 -22.04
C LEU A 241 -8.26 -0.51 -22.63
N THR A 242 -7.76 -1.68 -22.23
CA THR A 242 -6.49 -2.23 -22.73
C THR A 242 -6.71 -3.31 -23.81
N SER A 243 -7.96 -3.60 -24.16
CA SER A 243 -8.29 -4.55 -25.23
C SER A 243 -8.23 -3.86 -26.61
N PRO A 244 -7.47 -4.40 -27.59
CA PRO A 244 -7.36 -3.81 -28.93
C PRO A 244 -8.68 -3.72 -29.72
N LEU A 245 -9.74 -4.44 -29.31
CA LEU A 245 -11.01 -4.53 -30.04
C LEU A 245 -12.10 -3.55 -29.56
N GLU A 246 -11.95 -2.85 -28.43
CA GLU A 246 -13.05 -2.08 -27.80
C GLU A 246 -12.86 -0.55 -27.86
N TYR A 247 -11.98 -0.04 -28.72
CA TYR A 247 -11.71 1.40 -28.87
C TYR A 247 -12.90 2.23 -29.44
N SER A 248 -14.09 1.64 -29.60
CA SER A 248 -15.21 2.23 -30.35
C SER A 248 -16.53 2.41 -29.59
N LEU A 249 -16.60 2.21 -28.26
CA LEU A 249 -17.83 2.51 -27.51
C LEU A 249 -17.82 3.91 -26.86
N PRO A 250 -18.91 4.71 -26.98
CA PRO A 250 -19.01 6.02 -26.35
C PRO A 250 -19.07 5.92 -24.81
N SER A 251 -18.47 6.89 -24.12
CA SER A 251 -18.44 7.01 -22.66
C SER A 251 -19.83 6.95 -21.99
N SER A 252 -20.91 7.30 -22.68
CA SER A 252 -22.26 7.37 -22.12
C SER A 252 -22.89 6.01 -21.78
N LEU A 253 -22.44 4.90 -22.38
CA LEU A 253 -22.92 3.55 -22.01
C LEU A 253 -22.31 3.04 -20.71
N LEU A 254 -21.18 3.62 -20.27
CA LEU A 254 -20.51 3.26 -19.02
C LEU A 254 -21.25 3.81 -17.78
N ASP A 255 -22.04 4.87 -17.97
CA ASP A 255 -22.83 5.49 -16.91
C ASP A 255 -24.12 4.72 -16.64
N PHE A 256 -24.75 4.15 -17.68
CA PHE A 256 -25.97 3.33 -17.54
C PHE A 256 -25.75 2.01 -16.77
N GLU A 257 -24.54 1.41 -16.85
CA GLU A 257 -24.19 0.24 -16.04
C GLU A 257 -23.94 0.59 -14.56
N ASN A 258 -23.58 1.82 -14.23
CA ASN A 258 -23.34 2.24 -12.83
C ASN A 258 -24.63 2.19 -12.01
N ASP A 259 -25.75 2.64 -12.59
CA ASP A 259 -27.06 2.70 -11.92
C ASP A 259 -27.63 1.31 -11.61
N LEU A 260 -27.34 0.32 -12.47
CA LEU A 260 -27.73 -1.08 -12.25
C LEU A 260 -26.90 -1.76 -11.14
N ILE A 261 -25.65 -1.32 -10.93
CA ILE A 261 -24.74 -1.91 -9.93
C ILE A 261 -25.07 -1.40 -8.52
N GLU A 262 -25.45 -0.13 -8.36
CA GLU A 262 -25.84 0.43 -7.06
C GLU A 262 -27.06 -0.29 -6.46
N SER A 263 -27.96 -0.78 -7.32
CA SER A 263 -29.12 -1.61 -6.95
C SER A 263 -28.75 -3.01 -6.43
N SER A 264 -27.60 -3.57 -6.82
CA SER A 264 -27.24 -4.97 -6.55
C SER A 264 -26.40 -5.17 -5.28
N CYS A 265 -25.81 -4.11 -4.71
CA CYS A 265 -24.87 -4.20 -3.58
C CYS A 265 -25.55 -4.27 -2.19
N LYS A 266 -26.86 -4.52 -2.10
CA LYS A 266 -27.58 -4.73 -0.83
C LYS A 266 -27.45 -6.17 -0.30
N VAL A 267 -26.28 -6.78 -0.40
CA VAL A 267 -26.03 -8.11 0.22
C VAL A 267 -25.35 -7.89 1.56
N THR A 268 -26.15 -7.75 2.61
CA THR A 268 -25.66 -7.87 3.99
C THR A 268 -25.57 -9.35 4.33
N SER A 269 -24.34 -9.86 4.50
CA SER A 269 -24.13 -11.16 5.16
C SER A 269 -24.20 -10.97 6.69
N PRO A 270 -25.02 -11.74 7.42
CA PRO A 270 -25.10 -11.64 8.86
C PRO A 270 -23.98 -12.47 9.49
N THR A 271 -22.81 -11.87 9.72
CA THR A 271 -21.80 -12.45 10.64
C THR A 271 -21.09 -11.33 11.39
N THR A 272 -21.84 -10.68 12.28
CA THR A 272 -21.25 -9.96 13.41
C THR A 272 -21.88 -10.57 14.66
N TYR A 273 -21.16 -11.48 15.31
CA TYR A 273 -21.43 -11.80 16.71
C TYR A 273 -20.94 -10.59 17.51
N VAL A 274 -21.88 -9.73 17.88
CA VAL A 274 -21.66 -8.70 18.91
C VAL A 274 -21.70 -9.46 20.23
N LEU A 275 -20.54 -9.58 20.87
CA LEU A 275 -20.51 -9.91 22.29
C LEU A 275 -20.69 -8.58 23.01
N ASP A 276 -21.89 -8.39 23.55
CA ASP A 276 -22.17 -7.37 24.54
C ASP A 276 -21.50 -7.78 25.88
N GLU A 277 -20.95 -6.76 26.55
CA GLU A 277 -20.68 -6.61 27.99
C GLU A 277 -19.21 -6.35 28.40
N ASP A 278 -19.08 -5.25 29.15
CA ASP A 278 -18.06 -4.84 30.13
C ASP A 278 -16.65 -4.41 29.66
N GLU A 279 -16.51 -3.09 29.39
CA GLU A 279 -15.21 -2.40 29.43
C GLU A 279 -15.23 -1.26 30.47
N PRO A 280 -14.32 -1.24 31.47
CA PRO A 280 -14.23 -0.16 32.45
C PRO A 280 -13.52 1.06 31.87
N ARG A 281 -13.92 2.26 32.33
CA ARG A 281 -13.26 3.53 31.96
C ARG A 281 -11.84 3.57 32.51
N PHE A 282 -10.84 3.51 31.64
CA PHE A 282 -9.51 4.04 31.94
C PHE A 282 -9.24 5.25 31.04
N LEU A 283 -9.02 6.39 31.70
CA LEU A 283 -8.54 7.64 31.16
C LEU A 283 -7.02 7.65 31.31
N GLU A 284 -6.30 7.43 30.22
CA GLU A 284 -4.94 7.96 30.06
C GLU A 284 -4.83 8.55 28.65
N GLU A 285 -4.32 9.77 28.56
CA GLU A 285 -4.05 10.45 27.30
C GLU A 285 -2.89 9.73 26.60
N VAL A 286 -3.19 9.11 25.46
CA VAL A 286 -2.18 8.50 24.59
C VAL A 286 -1.49 9.62 23.80
N ASP A 287 -0.22 9.84 24.07
CA ASP A 287 0.64 10.73 23.30
C ASP A 287 0.96 10.11 21.92
N TYR A 288 0.48 10.75 20.85
CA TYR A 288 0.67 10.33 19.47
C TYR A 288 1.86 11.04 18.79
N SER A 289 2.88 11.42 19.56
CA SER A 289 4.11 12.07 19.08
C SER A 289 5.09 11.13 18.33
N ALA A 290 4.62 10.02 17.76
CA ALA A 290 5.41 9.27 16.77
C ALA A 290 5.33 9.99 15.41
N GLU A 291 6.12 11.05 15.30
CA GLU A 291 6.18 11.93 14.14
C GLU A 291 6.58 11.16 12.88
N SER A 292 5.69 11.17 11.90
CA SER A 292 6.01 11.05 10.49
C SER A 292 6.54 12.41 10.02
N ASN A 293 7.82 12.71 10.22
CA ASN A 293 8.54 13.77 9.50
C ASN A 293 10.05 13.62 9.75
N ASP A 294 10.79 13.19 8.73
CA ASP A 294 12.24 13.39 8.66
C ASP A 294 12.49 14.55 7.68
N GLU A 295 12.62 15.77 8.19
CA GLU A 295 13.18 16.91 7.44
C GLU A 295 14.33 17.55 8.25
N LEU A 296 15.55 17.24 7.78
CA LEU A 296 16.78 18.07 7.74
C LEU A 296 17.03 19.08 8.88
N ASP A 297 17.90 18.69 9.83
CA ASP A 297 18.65 19.65 10.66
C ASP A 297 19.73 20.34 9.81
N ILE A 298 19.59 21.65 9.61
CA ILE A 298 20.68 22.54 9.18
C ILE A 298 21.27 23.14 10.45
N GLU A 299 22.50 22.75 10.77
CA GLU A 299 23.35 23.43 11.76
C GLU A 299 23.54 24.91 11.36
N LEU A 300 23.23 25.83 12.27
CA LEU A 300 23.82 27.16 12.28
C LEU A 300 24.31 27.50 13.69
N ALA A 301 25.60 27.77 13.74
CA ALA A 301 26.39 28.08 14.91
C ALA A 301 26.21 29.53 15.40
N GLU A 302 26.65 29.72 16.65
CA GLU A 302 27.16 30.94 17.28
C GLU A 302 26.15 32.07 17.60
N ASN A 303 25.93 32.29 18.90
CA ASN A 303 26.31 33.54 19.54
C ASN A 303 26.49 33.38 21.05
N ALA A 304 27.43 34.17 21.55
CA ALA A 304 28.15 34.07 22.82
C ALA A 304 27.44 34.71 24.03
N ASP A 305 28.15 34.63 25.16
CA ASP A 305 28.04 35.38 26.43
C ASP A 305 27.04 34.81 27.47
N TYR A 306 27.35 34.62 28.76
CA TYR A 306 28.36 35.24 29.62
C TYR A 306 28.53 34.42 30.94
N GLU A 307 29.77 34.38 31.44
CA GLU A 307 30.25 34.41 32.84
C GLU A 307 30.06 33.27 33.88
N THR A 308 31.22 32.65 34.18
CA THR A 308 31.89 32.42 35.49
C THR A 308 31.12 31.91 36.71
N SER A 309 31.57 30.77 37.24
CA SER A 309 32.15 30.74 38.59
C SER A 309 33.16 29.60 38.77
N THR A 310 34.25 29.97 39.42
CA THR A 310 35.43 29.23 39.85
C THR A 310 35.14 28.08 40.81
N GLN A 311 35.87 26.96 40.68
CA GLN A 311 36.64 26.40 41.79
C GLN A 311 37.67 25.38 41.29
N GLU A 312 38.93 25.70 41.55
CA GLU A 312 40.09 24.81 41.49
C GLU A 312 40.00 23.77 42.60
N GLU A 313 40.33 22.51 42.31
CA GLU A 313 41.12 21.71 43.25
C GLU A 313 41.97 20.70 42.48
N VAL A 314 43.29 20.93 42.57
CA VAL A 314 44.38 20.10 42.08
C VAL A 314 44.82 19.20 43.21
N LEU A 315 44.80 17.87 43.04
CA LEU A 315 45.62 16.95 43.83
C LEU A 315 46.09 15.71 43.02
N SER A 316 47.35 15.82 42.57
CA SER A 316 48.47 14.86 42.60
C SER A 316 48.26 13.33 42.41
N ASP A 317 48.93 12.83 41.37
CA ASP A 317 49.85 11.67 41.30
C ASP A 317 49.71 10.49 42.29
N SER A 318 49.64 9.27 41.76
CA SER A 318 50.84 8.40 41.73
C SER A 318 50.62 7.08 40.98
N ASP A 319 51.65 6.79 40.20
CA ASP A 319 51.93 5.65 39.33
C ASP A 319 52.21 4.36 40.14
N SER A 320 51.78 3.17 39.67
CA SER A 320 52.56 1.92 39.80
C SER A 320 51.92 0.72 39.06
N SER A 321 52.47 0.45 37.88
CA SER A 321 53.01 -0.84 37.42
C SER A 321 52.24 -2.15 37.68
N ARG A 322 51.76 -2.79 36.60
CA ARG A 322 51.74 -4.26 36.49
C ARG A 322 52.32 -4.70 35.14
N THR A 323 53.47 -5.34 35.24
CA THR A 323 54.22 -6.04 34.19
C THR A 323 53.59 -7.40 33.84
N PHE A 324 53.85 -7.82 32.61
CA PHE A 324 53.42 -9.03 31.90
C PHE A 324 54.01 -10.35 32.46
N LEU A 325 53.17 -11.41 32.42
CA LEU A 325 53.35 -12.82 31.97
C LEU A 325 54.53 -13.66 32.54
N PRO A 326 54.45 -15.01 32.59
CA PRO A 326 54.01 -15.95 31.53
C PRO A 326 52.56 -16.42 31.58
#